data_AF-A0A9E3MNA1-F1
#
_entry.id   AF-A0A9E3MNA1-F1
#
_cell.length_a   1.000
_cell.length_b   1.000
_cell.length_c   1.000
_cell.angle_alpha   90.00
_cell.angle_beta   90.00
_cell.angle_gamma   90.00
#
_symmetry.space_group_name_H-M   'P 1'
#
loop_
_entity.id
_entity.type
_entity.pdbx_description
1 polymer ?
#
loop_
_entity_poly.entity_id
_entity_poly.type
_entity_poly.pdbx_seq_one_letter_code
_entity_poly.pdbx_strand_id
1 'polypeptide(L)'
;MDEAARLITLLALAGGALTLLGAVFAWFLDETRRIRRTLRLALGAEPEPWLAACGRGVGIGFNLATGELAVTWDRGGWRLGYAIAELIGVELIVDRRVAARAFRGEPRRPLDHLDAPQERVRLRFVFDDPGRPDFDIDLWRPEDVGRRGRLEPEEALHEANRWLARIEALLRRHPPRPAAIPAPLALAPPPAARPAPATSPPAGPLFEDAGPPWDDDEDEITGDPEDAIT
;
A
#
# COMPACT_ATOMS: atom_id res chain seq x y z
N MET A 1 42.31 52.22 -1.81
CA MET A 1 42.48 50.81 -2.21
C MET A 1 41.73 49.85 -1.28
N ASP A 2 41.63 50.16 0.02
CA ASP A 2 40.85 49.35 0.99
C ASP A 2 39.37 49.17 0.65
N GLU A 3 38.69 50.23 0.18
CA GLU A 3 37.25 50.14 -0.10
C GLU A 3 36.92 49.13 -1.21
N ALA A 4 37.76 49.09 -2.25
CA ALA A 4 37.61 48.15 -3.37
C ALA A 4 37.87 46.70 -2.91
N ALA A 5 38.90 46.47 -2.10
CA ALA A 5 39.18 45.16 -1.54
C ALA A 5 38.04 44.69 -0.62
N ARG A 6 37.56 45.57 0.28
CA ARG A 6 36.42 45.29 1.16
C ARG A 6 35.16 44.96 0.38
N LEU A 7 34.84 45.73 -0.67
CA LEU A 7 33.69 45.47 -1.54
C LEU A 7 33.81 44.09 -2.22
N ILE A 8 34.98 43.77 -2.77
CA ILE A 8 35.23 42.45 -3.40
C ILE A 8 35.08 41.32 -2.37
N THR A 9 35.63 41.48 -1.16
CA THR A 9 35.50 40.48 -0.09
C THR A 9 34.06 40.29 0.34
N LEU A 10 33.29 41.38 0.51
CA LEU A 10 31.87 41.30 0.86
C LEU A 10 31.05 40.65 -0.26
N LEU A 11 31.34 40.98 -1.52
CA LEU A 11 30.69 40.37 -2.67
C LEU A 11 31.01 38.86 -2.76
N ALA A 12 32.26 38.47 -2.52
CA ALA A 12 32.68 37.08 -2.48
C ALA A 12 32.00 36.31 -1.33
N LEU A 13 31.92 36.90 -0.13
CA LEU A 13 31.22 36.31 1.02
C LEU A 13 29.71 36.17 0.75
N ALA A 14 29.08 37.21 0.21
CA ALA A 14 27.66 37.18 -0.12
C ALA A 14 27.35 36.14 -1.21
N GLY A 15 28.17 36.08 -2.27
CA GLY A 15 28.06 35.08 -3.32
C GLY A 15 28.28 33.65 -2.79
N GLY A 16 29.26 33.46 -1.90
CA GLY A 16 29.51 32.19 -1.23
C GLY A 16 28.34 31.75 -0.35
N ALA A 17 27.81 32.65 0.48
CA ALA A 17 26.64 32.40 1.31
C ALA A 17 25.40 32.03 0.49
N LEU A 18 25.15 32.75 -0.62
CA LEU A 18 24.03 32.47 -1.52
C LEU A 18 24.18 31.10 -2.20
N THR A 19 25.41 30.73 -2.57
CA THR A 19 25.70 29.41 -3.17
C THR A 19 25.44 28.28 -2.17
N LEU A 20 25.89 28.44 -0.92
CA LEU A 20 25.63 27.46 0.14
C LEU A 20 24.13 27.34 0.44
N LEU A 21 23.42 28.47 0.51
CA LEU A 21 21.97 28.48 0.71
C LEU A 21 21.25 27.77 -0.44
N GLY A 22 21.65 28.04 -1.68
CA GLY A 22 21.14 27.37 -2.88
C GLY A 22 21.41 25.86 -2.87
N ALA A 23 22.61 25.44 -2.44
CA ALA A 23 22.95 24.03 -2.30
C ALA A 23 22.10 23.32 -1.24
N VAL A 24 21.89 23.95 -0.08
CA VAL A 24 21.01 23.43 0.98
C VAL A 24 19.57 23.35 0.48
N PHE A 25 19.09 24.36 -0.24
CA PHE A 25 17.74 24.36 -0.80
C PHE A 25 17.54 23.24 -1.83
N ALA A 26 18.50 23.08 -2.76
CA ALA A 26 18.49 22.00 -3.74
C ALA A 26 18.52 20.61 -3.05
N TRP A 27 19.28 20.48 -1.97
CA TRP A 27 19.35 19.27 -1.16
C TRP A 27 18.02 18.93 -0.48
N PHE A 28 17.31 19.93 0.05
CA PHE A 28 15.97 19.74 0.64
C PHE A 28 14.88 19.39 -0.39
N LEU A 29 15.07 19.79 -1.65
CA LEU A 29 14.18 19.49 -2.77
C LEU A 29 14.51 18.16 -3.47
N ASP A 30 15.56 17.47 -3.05
CA ASP A 30 15.96 16.18 -3.61
C ASP A 30 14.86 15.12 -3.39
N GLU A 31 14.11 14.87 -4.47
CA GLU A 31 12.97 13.97 -4.51
C GLU A 31 13.33 12.55 -4.08
N THR A 32 14.51 12.09 -4.49
CA THR A 32 15.04 10.76 -4.18
C THR A 32 15.17 10.56 -2.67
N ARG A 33 15.65 11.59 -1.95
CA ARG A 33 15.75 11.56 -0.49
C ARG A 33 14.39 11.53 0.19
N ARG A 34 13.40 12.27 -0.34
CA ARG A 34 12.04 12.30 0.19
C ARG A 34 11.34 10.96 0.03
N ILE A 35 11.44 10.37 -1.16
CA ILE A 35 10.94 9.01 -1.44
C ILE A 35 11.59 8.01 -0.49
N ARG A 36 12.92 8.01 -0.41
CA ARG A 36 13.68 7.10 0.47
C ARG A 36 13.30 7.25 1.94
N ARG A 37 13.14 8.48 2.43
CA ARG A 37 12.67 8.76 3.80
C ARG A 37 11.28 8.19 4.04
N THR A 38 10.36 8.38 3.09
CA THR A 38 8.98 7.89 3.20
C THR A 38 8.92 6.37 3.23
N LEU A 39 9.69 5.71 2.35
CA LEU A 39 9.85 4.25 2.35
C LEU A 39 10.45 3.75 3.67
N ARG A 40 11.49 4.42 4.19
CA ARG A 40 12.09 4.08 5.48
C ARG A 40 11.10 4.17 6.63
N LEU A 41 10.24 5.19 6.64
CA LEU A 41 9.18 5.33 7.63
C LEU A 41 8.09 4.26 7.46
N ALA A 42 7.85 3.77 6.24
CA ALA A 42 6.87 2.72 5.96
C ALA A 42 7.34 1.34 6.44
N LEU A 43 8.62 1.06 6.20
CA LEU A 43 9.22 -0.25 6.42
C LEU A 43 9.87 -0.41 7.80
N GLY A 44 9.96 0.68 8.58
CA GLY A 44 10.63 0.72 9.88
C GLY A 44 12.16 0.53 9.82
N ALA A 45 12.73 0.35 8.63
CA ALA A 45 14.14 0.10 8.40
C ALA A 45 14.58 0.73 7.06
N GLU A 46 15.89 0.73 6.82
CA GLU A 46 16.44 1.21 5.56
C GLU A 46 15.94 0.32 4.41
N PRO A 47 15.30 0.88 3.36
CA PRO A 47 14.72 0.09 2.30
C PRO A 47 15.82 -0.54 1.44
N GLU A 48 15.84 -1.87 1.35
CA GLU A 48 16.81 -2.63 0.58
C GLU A 48 16.20 -3.93 0.06
N PRO A 49 16.10 -4.14 -1.27
CA PRO A 49 16.33 -3.17 -2.36
C PRO A 49 15.25 -2.07 -2.41
N TRP A 50 15.49 -0.99 -3.16
CA TRP A 50 14.47 0.02 -3.47
C TRP A 50 14.72 0.69 -4.83
N LEU A 51 13.66 1.20 -5.44
CA LEU A 51 13.65 1.87 -6.73
C LEU A 51 12.78 3.12 -6.65
N ALA A 52 13.24 4.20 -7.28
CA ALA A 52 12.43 5.38 -7.50
C ALA A 52 12.46 5.76 -8.98
N ALA A 53 11.30 6.12 -9.49
CA ALA A 53 11.20 6.86 -10.74
C ALA A 53 11.39 8.34 -10.44
N CYS A 54 12.66 8.77 -10.46
CA CYS A 54 13.01 10.17 -10.26
C CYS A 54 12.17 11.06 -11.22
N GLY A 55 11.60 12.16 -10.73
CA GLY A 55 10.76 13.08 -11.49
C GLY A 55 9.28 12.77 -11.52
N ARG A 56 8.89 11.59 -11.06
CA ARG A 56 7.50 11.13 -11.06
C ARG A 56 6.93 11.08 -9.65
N GLY A 57 7.79 11.15 -8.65
CA GLY A 57 7.42 11.10 -7.24
C GLY A 57 7.04 9.70 -6.79
N VAL A 58 7.42 8.67 -7.54
CA VAL A 58 6.98 7.28 -7.35
C VAL A 58 8.17 6.41 -6.95
N GLY A 59 7.98 5.52 -5.98
CA GLY A 59 8.98 4.54 -5.61
C GLY A 59 8.42 3.30 -4.94
N ILE A 60 9.25 2.26 -4.87
CA ILE A 60 8.99 1.01 -4.16
C ILE A 60 10.24 0.64 -3.34
N GLY A 61 10.04 0.12 -2.15
CA GLY A 61 11.11 -0.34 -1.27
C GLY A 61 10.73 -1.64 -0.59
N PHE A 62 11.74 -2.39 -0.18
CA PHE A 62 11.58 -3.69 0.47
C PHE A 62 12.30 -3.70 1.81
N ASN A 63 11.75 -4.43 2.77
CA ASN A 63 12.43 -4.87 3.97
C ASN A 63 12.44 -6.40 3.94
N LEU A 64 13.53 -6.96 3.41
CA LEU A 64 13.67 -8.41 3.24
C LEU A 64 13.77 -9.16 4.58
N ALA A 65 14.15 -8.47 5.66
CA ALA A 65 14.25 -9.09 6.99
C ALA A 65 12.86 -9.30 7.60
N THR A 66 11.93 -8.36 7.44
CA THR A 66 10.56 -8.48 7.95
C THR A 66 9.59 -9.09 6.93
N GLY A 67 9.98 -9.19 5.67
CA GLY A 67 9.12 -9.69 4.61
C GLY A 67 8.07 -8.67 4.16
N GLU A 68 8.37 -7.37 4.31
CA GLU A 68 7.48 -6.27 3.94
C GLU A 68 8.00 -5.53 2.71
N LEU A 69 7.08 -4.91 1.97
CA LEU A 69 7.40 -3.96 0.91
C LEU A 69 6.46 -2.76 1.04
N ALA A 70 6.90 -1.62 0.53
CA ALA A 70 6.11 -0.41 0.51
C ALA A 70 6.25 0.29 -0.83
N VAL A 71 5.15 0.85 -1.30
CA VAL A 71 5.08 1.72 -2.46
C VAL A 71 4.77 3.14 -2.00
N THR A 72 5.23 4.13 -2.76
CA THR A 72 5.00 5.54 -2.47
C THR A 72 4.79 6.34 -3.74
N TRP A 73 3.93 7.34 -3.69
CA TRP A 73 3.64 8.26 -4.79
C TRP A 73 3.53 9.70 -4.28
N ASP A 74 3.31 10.65 -5.20
CA ASP A 74 3.24 12.09 -4.91
C ASP A 74 4.49 12.61 -4.19
N ARG A 75 5.67 12.24 -4.70
CA ARG A 75 6.99 12.65 -4.17
C ARG A 75 7.24 12.22 -2.72
N GLY A 76 6.65 11.09 -2.30
CA GLY A 76 6.73 10.64 -0.93
C GLY A 76 5.58 11.12 -0.03
N GLY A 77 4.59 11.84 -0.58
CA GLY A 77 3.45 12.32 0.21
C GLY A 77 2.53 11.18 0.67
N TRP A 78 2.40 10.15 -0.17
CA TRP A 78 1.54 9.00 0.10
C TRP A 78 2.32 7.70 0.06
N ARG A 79 1.87 6.71 0.83
CA ARG A 79 2.50 5.40 0.93
C ARG A 79 1.46 4.31 1.14
N LEU A 80 1.80 3.10 0.71
CA LEU A 80 1.03 1.90 0.96
C LEU A 80 1.99 0.74 1.21
N GLY A 81 1.72 -0.06 2.24
CA GLY A 81 2.54 -1.21 2.64
C GLY A 81 1.85 -2.51 2.26
N TYR A 82 2.65 -3.51 1.90
CA TYR A 82 2.21 -4.87 1.60
C TYR A 82 3.19 -5.87 2.22
N ALA A 83 2.75 -7.10 2.46
CA ALA A 83 3.64 -8.22 2.66
C ALA A 83 4.27 -8.63 1.32
N ILE A 84 5.53 -9.07 1.32
CA ILE A 84 6.17 -9.69 0.14
C ILE A 84 5.39 -10.94 -0.31
N ALA A 85 4.68 -11.60 0.61
CA ALA A 85 3.79 -12.71 0.28
C ALA A 85 2.63 -12.30 -0.65
N GLU A 86 2.15 -11.05 -0.57
CA GLU A 86 1.08 -10.51 -1.40
C GLU A 86 1.57 -10.11 -2.80
N LEU A 87 2.88 -9.97 -3.01
CA LEU A 87 3.43 -9.73 -4.34
C LEU A 87 3.24 -10.98 -5.22
N ILE A 88 2.41 -10.88 -6.24
CA ILE A 88 2.13 -11.95 -7.21
C ILE A 88 3.21 -11.99 -8.29
N GLY A 89 3.65 -10.83 -8.77
CA GLY A 89 4.53 -10.75 -9.92
C GLY A 89 4.97 -9.34 -10.28
N VAL A 90 5.81 -9.26 -11.31
CA VAL A 90 6.21 -8.02 -11.96
C VAL A 90 6.17 -8.17 -13.48
N GLU A 91 5.67 -7.14 -14.16
CA GLU A 91 5.66 -7.01 -15.60
C GLU A 91 6.57 -5.87 -16.03
N LEU A 92 7.40 -6.12 -17.05
CA LEU A 92 8.10 -5.09 -17.79
C LEU A 92 7.29 -4.73 -19.03
N ILE A 93 6.81 -3.50 -19.08
CA ILE A 93 5.99 -2.95 -20.16
C ILE A 93 6.86 -1.97 -20.95
N VAL A 94 7.03 -2.25 -22.24
CA VAL A 94 7.69 -1.38 -23.21
C VAL A 94 6.68 -0.99 -24.27
N ASP A 95 6.47 0.31 -24.48
CA ASP A 95 5.59 0.85 -25.54
C ASP A 95 4.17 0.25 -25.55
N ARG A 96 3.61 0.05 -24.34
CA ARG A 96 2.29 -0.55 -24.06
C ARG A 96 2.20 -2.06 -24.29
N ARG A 97 3.33 -2.75 -24.53
CA ARG A 97 3.40 -4.21 -24.65
C ARG A 97 4.16 -4.79 -23.47
N VAL A 98 3.66 -5.89 -22.90
CA VAL A 98 4.40 -6.65 -21.89
C VAL A 98 5.56 -7.36 -22.58
N ALA A 99 6.77 -6.84 -22.38
CA ALA A 99 8.00 -7.33 -23.00
C ALA A 99 8.62 -8.48 -22.21
N ALA A 100 8.51 -8.47 -20.88
CA ALA A 100 8.95 -9.55 -20.01
C ALA A 100 8.07 -9.61 -18.75
N ARG A 101 8.02 -10.77 -18.09
CA ARG A 101 7.30 -10.91 -16.81
C ARG A 101 7.89 -11.99 -15.92
N ALA A 102 7.74 -11.81 -14.61
CA ALA A 102 8.07 -12.81 -13.60
C ALA A 102 6.90 -12.94 -12.62
N PHE A 103 6.29 -14.12 -12.56
CA PHE A 103 5.12 -14.42 -11.73
C PHE A 103 5.36 -15.69 -10.91
N ARG A 104 4.65 -15.81 -9.78
CA ARG A 104 4.68 -17.03 -8.96
C ARG A 104 4.20 -18.23 -9.78
N GLY A 105 4.91 -19.35 -9.68
CA GLY A 105 4.52 -20.62 -10.31
C GLY A 105 4.69 -20.68 -11.83
N GLU A 106 5.06 -19.57 -12.49
CA GLU A 106 5.35 -19.54 -13.92
C GLU A 106 6.86 -19.47 -14.18
N PRO A 107 7.36 -20.14 -15.24
CA PRO A 107 8.71 -19.86 -15.72
C PRO A 107 8.80 -18.41 -16.16
N ARG A 108 9.87 -17.71 -15.79
CA ARG A 108 10.10 -16.34 -16.22
C ARG A 108 10.06 -16.27 -17.75
N ARG A 109 9.32 -15.28 -18.27
CA ARG A 109 9.45 -14.86 -19.66
C ARG A 109 10.57 -13.82 -19.73
N PRO A 110 11.76 -14.17 -20.22
CA PRO A 110 12.87 -13.23 -20.32
C PRO A 110 12.57 -12.16 -21.37
N LEU A 111 13.39 -11.12 -21.37
CA LEU A 111 13.37 -10.12 -22.42
C LEU A 111 14.07 -10.71 -23.65
N ASP A 112 13.30 -11.10 -24.66
CA ASP A 112 13.82 -11.89 -25.79
C ASP A 112 14.66 -11.06 -26.77
N HIS A 113 14.14 -9.94 -27.27
CA HIS A 113 14.81 -8.91 -28.08
C HIS A 113 13.97 -7.64 -28.08
N LEU A 114 14.62 -6.47 -28.06
CA LEU A 114 13.98 -5.18 -28.33
C LEU A 114 14.71 -4.51 -29.48
N ASP A 115 14.04 -4.40 -30.62
CA ASP A 115 14.47 -3.52 -31.71
C ASP A 115 14.15 -2.06 -31.33
N ALA A 116 14.99 -1.11 -31.74
CA ALA A 116 14.99 0.31 -31.37
C ALA A 116 13.64 1.07 -31.56
N PRO A 117 13.54 2.35 -31.13
CA PRO A 117 13.83 2.91 -29.81
C PRO A 117 12.62 2.74 -28.88
N GLN A 118 12.86 2.56 -27.58
CA GLN A 118 11.76 2.54 -26.60
C GLN A 118 11.15 3.95 -26.55
N GLU A 119 9.82 4.11 -26.53
CA GLU A 119 9.08 5.35 -26.18
C GLU A 119 8.66 5.39 -24.70
N ARG A 120 8.56 4.23 -24.05
CA ARG A 120 8.38 4.16 -22.60
C ARG A 120 8.85 2.85 -22.00
N VAL A 121 9.53 2.93 -20.86
CA VAL A 121 9.93 1.77 -20.05
C VAL A 121 9.23 1.83 -18.69
N ARG A 122 8.35 0.86 -18.42
CA ARG A 122 7.55 0.77 -17.19
C ARG A 122 7.73 -0.59 -16.52
N LEU A 123 7.84 -0.58 -15.20
CA LEU A 123 7.61 -1.75 -14.35
C LEU A 123 6.23 -1.67 -13.72
N ARG A 124 5.48 -2.78 -13.75
CA ARG A 124 4.22 -2.94 -13.03
C ARG A 124 4.37 -4.05 -12.01
N PHE A 125 4.16 -3.73 -10.75
CA PHE A 125 4.08 -4.70 -9.66
C PHE A 125 2.64 -5.12 -9.48
N VAL A 126 2.38 -6.42 -9.33
CA VAL A 126 1.03 -6.98 -9.19
C VAL A 126 0.91 -7.62 -7.81
N PHE A 127 -0.15 -7.27 -7.09
CA PHE A 127 -0.42 -7.67 -5.72
C PHE A 127 -1.74 -8.44 -5.60
N ASP A 128 -1.81 -9.31 -4.59
CA ASP A 128 -3.02 -10.00 -4.15
C ASP A 128 -3.87 -9.11 -3.24
N ASP A 129 -4.20 -7.90 -3.73
CA ASP A 129 -5.05 -6.93 -3.06
C ASP A 129 -6.17 -6.49 -4.03
N PRO A 130 -7.45 -6.77 -3.73
CA PRO A 130 -8.57 -6.37 -4.59
C PRO A 130 -8.77 -4.85 -4.66
N GLY A 131 -8.33 -4.09 -3.65
CA GLY A 131 -8.46 -2.64 -3.62
C GLY A 131 -7.36 -1.95 -4.44
N ARG A 132 -6.14 -2.48 -4.40
CA ARG A 132 -4.96 -1.93 -5.08
C ARG A 132 -4.12 -3.06 -5.71
N PRO A 133 -4.60 -3.65 -6.82
CA PRO A 133 -4.00 -4.85 -7.39
C PRO A 133 -2.67 -4.57 -8.13
N ASP A 134 -2.39 -3.33 -8.51
CA ASP A 134 -1.19 -2.99 -9.27
C ASP A 134 -0.54 -1.67 -8.86
N PHE A 135 0.75 -1.57 -9.14
CA PHE A 135 1.53 -0.35 -8.96
C PHE A 135 2.55 -0.17 -10.08
N ASP A 136 2.44 0.97 -10.77
CA ASP A 136 3.23 1.27 -11.96
C ASP A 136 4.38 2.25 -11.66
N ILE A 137 5.59 1.92 -12.10
CA ILE A 137 6.78 2.77 -12.04
C ILE A 137 7.33 2.97 -13.46
N ASP A 138 7.29 4.19 -13.96
CA ASP A 138 7.91 4.55 -15.25
C ASP A 138 9.37 4.95 -15.05
N LEU A 139 10.28 4.11 -15.53
CA LEU A 139 11.72 4.36 -15.45
C LEU A 139 12.20 5.34 -16.52
N TRP A 140 11.53 5.35 -17.67
CA TRP A 140 11.85 6.29 -18.75
C TRP A 140 10.61 6.62 -19.60
N ARG A 141 10.58 7.86 -20.11
CA ARG A 141 9.63 8.38 -21.10
C ARG A 141 10.33 9.45 -21.97
N PRO A 142 9.77 9.84 -23.12
CA PRO A 142 10.43 10.79 -24.03
C PRO A 142 10.51 12.19 -23.41
N GLU A 143 9.63 12.52 -22.45
CA GLU A 143 9.67 13.80 -21.73
C GLU A 143 10.88 13.94 -20.79
N ASP A 144 11.65 12.87 -20.57
CA ASP A 144 12.84 12.88 -19.72
C ASP A 144 14.13 13.26 -20.45
N VAL A 145 14.10 13.40 -21.78
CA VAL A 145 15.28 13.75 -22.58
C VAL A 145 15.94 15.03 -22.05
N GLY A 146 17.23 14.94 -21.73
CA GLY A 146 18.04 16.06 -21.23
C GLY A 146 17.78 16.45 -19.77
N ARG A 147 16.90 15.74 -19.04
CA ARG A 147 16.69 16.01 -17.61
C ARG A 147 17.77 15.35 -16.76
N ARG A 148 18.39 16.13 -15.87
CA ARG A 148 19.40 15.63 -14.94
C ARG A 148 18.86 14.51 -14.06
N GLY A 149 19.66 13.45 -13.90
CA GLY A 149 19.36 12.33 -13.03
C GLY A 149 18.20 11.45 -13.52
N ARG A 150 17.91 11.48 -14.83
CA ARG A 150 17.06 10.49 -15.49
C ARG A 150 17.93 9.44 -16.15
N LEU A 151 17.41 8.22 -16.19
CA LEU A 151 18.00 7.14 -16.96
C LEU A 151 17.78 7.43 -18.44
N GLU A 152 18.74 7.09 -19.28
CA GLU A 152 18.50 6.98 -20.72
C GLU A 152 17.65 5.74 -21.04
N PRO A 153 17.02 5.63 -22.23
CA PRO A 153 16.11 4.52 -22.55
C PRO A 153 16.74 3.14 -22.32
N GLU A 154 17.98 2.97 -22.78
CA GLU A 154 18.73 1.73 -22.64
C GLU A 154 19.06 1.44 -21.16
N GLU A 155 19.47 2.43 -20.39
CA GLU A 155 19.78 2.27 -18.96
C GLU A 155 18.52 1.89 -18.16
N ALA A 156 17.38 2.51 -18.49
CA ALA A 156 16.10 2.20 -17.88
C ALA A 156 15.67 0.76 -18.17
N LEU A 157 15.90 0.28 -19.39
CA LEU A 157 15.63 -1.10 -19.76
C LEU A 157 16.53 -2.10 -19.00
N HIS A 158 17.82 -1.80 -18.89
CA HIS A 158 18.76 -2.63 -18.11
C HIS A 158 18.40 -2.65 -16.62
N GLU A 159 18.02 -1.51 -16.04
CA GLU A 159 17.52 -1.44 -14.65
C GLU A 159 16.23 -2.24 -14.50
N ALA A 160 15.28 -2.12 -15.43
CA ALA A 160 14.04 -2.89 -15.41
C ALA A 160 14.29 -4.40 -15.44
N ASN A 161 15.19 -4.87 -16.32
CA ASN A 161 15.54 -6.27 -16.40
C ASN A 161 16.24 -6.79 -15.13
N ARG A 162 17.09 -5.97 -14.50
CA ARG A 162 17.70 -6.27 -13.19
C ARG A 162 16.64 -6.40 -12.10
N TRP A 163 15.66 -5.50 -12.08
CA TRP A 163 14.53 -5.59 -11.16
C TRP A 163 13.68 -6.84 -11.38
N LEU A 164 13.39 -7.18 -12.63
CA LEU A 164 12.62 -8.37 -12.96
C LEU A 164 13.31 -9.66 -12.47
N ALA A 165 14.63 -9.77 -12.67
CA ALA A 165 15.43 -10.87 -12.13
C ALA A 165 15.47 -10.88 -10.58
N ARG A 166 15.51 -9.71 -9.95
CA ARG A 166 15.47 -9.58 -8.48
C ARG A 166 14.13 -10.06 -7.92
N ILE A 167 13.02 -9.61 -8.50
CA ILE A 167 11.68 -10.04 -8.09
C ILE A 167 11.51 -11.54 -8.32
N GLU A 168 11.93 -12.07 -9.47
CA GLU A 168 11.93 -13.53 -9.71
C GLU A 168 12.66 -14.31 -8.60
N ALA A 169 13.84 -13.84 -8.19
CA ALA A 169 14.58 -14.45 -7.08
C ALA A 169 13.84 -14.35 -5.73
N LEU A 170 13.16 -13.23 -5.46
CA LEU A 170 12.35 -13.06 -4.26
C LEU A 170 11.13 -13.98 -4.25
N LEU A 171 10.40 -14.07 -5.36
CA LEU A 171 9.20 -14.92 -5.50
C LEU A 171 9.55 -16.41 -5.32
N ARG A 172 10.74 -16.84 -5.74
CA ARG A 172 11.24 -18.21 -5.51
C ARG A 172 11.60 -18.49 -4.05
N ARG A 173 12.04 -17.47 -3.29
CA ARG A 173 12.46 -17.63 -1.88
C ARG A 173 11.31 -17.56 -0.88
N HIS A 174 10.30 -16.77 -1.19
CA HIS A 174 9.14 -16.57 -0.31
C HIS A 174 7.92 -17.23 -0.93
N PRO A 175 7.66 -18.53 -0.72
CA PRO A 175 6.44 -19.16 -1.21
C PRO A 175 5.20 -18.46 -0.63
N PRO A 176 4.07 -18.48 -1.34
CA PRO A 176 2.84 -17.86 -0.85
C PRO A 176 2.49 -18.41 0.53
N ARG A 177 2.05 -17.53 1.43
CA ARG A 177 1.53 -17.95 2.72
C ARG A 177 0.35 -18.89 2.43
N PRO A 178 0.35 -20.14 2.94
CA PRO A 178 -0.80 -21.01 2.77
C PRO A 178 -2.02 -20.27 3.28
N ALA A 179 -3.06 -20.14 2.44
CA ALA A 179 -4.36 -19.68 2.90
C ALA A 179 -4.72 -20.55 4.11
N ALA A 180 -5.00 -19.92 5.25
CA ALA A 180 -5.41 -20.66 6.43
C ALA A 180 -6.63 -21.49 6.03
N ILE A 181 -6.46 -22.80 5.93
CA ILE A 181 -7.58 -23.71 5.75
C ILE A 181 -8.48 -23.43 6.96
N PRO A 182 -9.73 -22.96 6.77
CA PRO A 182 -10.62 -22.75 7.90
C PRO A 182 -10.64 -24.07 8.66
N ALA A 183 -10.24 -24.00 9.94
CA ALA A 183 -10.27 -25.16 10.82
C ALA A 183 -11.66 -25.80 10.66
N PRO A 184 -11.76 -27.12 10.48
CA PRO A 184 -13.06 -27.78 10.40
C PRO A 184 -13.87 -27.28 11.59
N LEU A 185 -15.03 -26.68 11.32
CA LEU A 185 -15.99 -26.32 12.37
C LEU A 185 -16.20 -27.61 13.17
N ALA A 186 -15.58 -27.67 14.35
CA ALA A 186 -15.81 -28.77 15.26
C ALA A 186 -17.31 -28.75 15.52
N LEU A 187 -18.02 -29.76 15.00
CA LEU A 187 -19.43 -29.95 15.27
C LEU A 187 -19.61 -29.84 16.78
N ALA A 188 -20.30 -28.78 17.21
CA ALA A 188 -20.63 -28.62 18.61
C ALA A 188 -21.30 -29.92 19.08
N PRO A 189 -20.89 -30.48 20.23
CA PRO A 189 -21.51 -31.69 20.74
C PRO A 189 -23.02 -31.45 20.85
N PRO A 190 -23.86 -32.44 20.47
CA PRO A 190 -25.30 -32.27 20.50
C PRO A 190 -25.75 -31.84 21.90
N PRO A 191 -26.70 -30.89 22.01
CA PRO A 191 -27.15 -30.41 23.31
C PRO A 191 -27.66 -31.59 24.13
N ALA A 192 -27.13 -31.74 25.35
CA ALA A 192 -27.56 -32.77 26.28
C ALA A 192 -29.08 -32.68 26.46
N ALA A 193 -29.76 -33.82 26.31
CA ALA A 193 -31.20 -33.92 26.47
C ALA A 193 -31.60 -33.41 27.87
N ARG A 194 -32.48 -32.40 27.88
CA ARG A 194 -33.05 -31.83 29.10
C ARG A 194 -33.87 -32.93 29.80
N PRO A 195 -33.67 -33.20 31.12
CA PRO A 195 -34.48 -34.19 31.82
C PRO A 195 -35.96 -33.80 31.80
N ALA A 196 -36.82 -34.79 31.54
CA ALA A 196 -38.28 -34.60 31.56
C ALA A 196 -38.75 -34.18 32.97
N PRO A 197 -39.74 -33.29 33.07
CA PRO A 197 -40.28 -32.87 34.37
C PRO A 197 -40.99 -34.05 35.06
N ALA A 198 -40.69 -34.24 36.34
CA ALA A 198 -41.37 -35.21 37.18
C ALA A 198 -42.84 -34.81 37.37
N THR A 199 -43.75 -35.73 37.06
CA THR A 199 -45.18 -35.62 37.31
C THR A 199 -45.45 -35.54 38.81
N SER A 200 -45.99 -34.42 39.27
CA SER A 200 -46.52 -34.29 40.64
C SER A 200 -47.88 -34.98 40.76
N PRO A 201 -48.19 -35.64 41.90
CA PRO A 201 -49.48 -36.28 42.11
C PRO A 201 -50.61 -35.26 42.36
N PRO A 202 -51.88 -35.63 42.10
CA PRO A 202 -52.99 -34.69 42.06
C PRO A 202 -53.39 -34.19 43.45
N ALA A 203 -53.52 -32.87 43.60
CA ALA A 203 -54.17 -32.25 44.75
C ALA A 203 -55.70 -32.30 44.56
N GLY A 204 -56.41 -32.82 45.56
CA GLY A 204 -57.86 -32.74 45.69
C GLY A 204 -58.36 -31.34 46.09
N PRO A 205 -59.67 -31.09 46.02
CA PRO A 205 -60.20 -29.77 45.67
C PRO A 205 -60.54 -28.91 46.90
N LEU A 206 -60.32 -27.61 46.77
CA LEU A 206 -61.04 -26.59 47.53
C LEU A 206 -61.59 -25.58 46.52
N PHE A 207 -62.91 -25.63 46.36
CA PHE A 207 -63.70 -24.65 45.64
C PHE A 207 -63.72 -23.31 46.41
N GLU A 208 -64.29 -22.31 45.72
CA GLU A 208 -64.73 -20.99 46.18
C GLU A 208 -63.62 -19.92 46.13
N ASP A 209 -63.79 -18.77 45.48
CA ASP A 209 -65.01 -18.05 45.11
C ASP A 209 -64.70 -16.97 44.03
N ALA A 210 -65.77 -16.51 43.37
CA ALA A 210 -65.99 -15.30 42.55
C ALA A 210 -64.83 -14.29 42.35
N GLY A 211 -64.57 -13.68 41.20
CA GLY A 211 -65.30 -13.36 39.97
C GLY A 211 -64.40 -12.38 39.16
N PRO A 212 -64.65 -12.11 37.87
CA PRO A 212 -63.65 -11.51 36.98
C PRO A 212 -63.63 -9.97 37.04
N PRO A 213 -62.46 -9.31 37.05
CA PRO A 213 -62.37 -7.90 36.74
C PRO A 213 -61.82 -7.73 35.33
N TRP A 214 -62.72 -7.70 34.35
CA TRP A 214 -62.48 -6.95 33.12
C TRP A 214 -63.64 -5.98 33.04
N ASP A 215 -63.36 -4.71 33.31
CA ASP A 215 -63.53 -3.62 32.34
C ASP A 215 -63.52 -2.25 33.05
N ASP A 216 -63.04 -1.27 32.28
CA ASP A 216 -63.27 0.17 32.40
C ASP A 216 -62.53 0.91 33.54
N ASP A 217 -61.92 2.08 33.39
CA ASP A 217 -61.94 3.10 32.35
C ASP A 217 -60.85 4.16 32.71
N GLU A 218 -60.46 4.95 31.72
CA GLU A 218 -60.06 6.38 31.82
C GLU A 218 -58.68 6.86 32.32
N ASP A 219 -58.33 8.03 31.76
CA ASP A 219 -57.28 9.04 32.06
C ASP A 219 -55.96 8.94 31.24
N GLU A 220 -55.83 9.57 30.07
CA GLU A 220 -55.83 11.01 29.70
C GLU A 220 -54.41 11.66 29.64
N ILE A 221 -53.93 11.77 28.40
CA ILE A 221 -53.34 12.94 27.69
C ILE A 221 -52.33 13.86 28.40
N THR A 222 -51.14 14.03 27.78
CA THR A 222 -50.60 15.31 27.21
C THR A 222 -49.18 15.06 26.66
N GLY A 223 -48.92 15.16 25.34
CA GLY A 223 -48.60 16.39 24.58
C GLY A 223 -47.08 16.63 24.62
N ASP A 224 -46.29 16.73 23.55
CA ASP A 224 -46.49 17.36 22.24
C ASP A 224 -45.32 16.98 21.27
N PRO A 225 -45.52 16.90 19.94
CA PRO A 225 -44.49 16.61 18.93
C PRO A 225 -44.22 17.78 17.95
N GLU A 226 -42.97 18.20 17.77
CA GLU A 226 -42.50 18.95 16.59
C GLU A 226 -41.06 18.48 16.30
N ASP A 227 -40.76 17.85 15.17
CA ASP A 227 -40.35 18.59 13.99
C ASP A 227 -40.91 18.00 12.68
N ALA A 228 -41.61 18.88 11.96
CA ALA A 228 -42.17 18.65 10.65
C ALA A 228 -41.13 18.77 9.53
N ILE A 229 -41.29 17.85 8.57
CA ILE A 229 -41.00 17.91 7.14
C ILE A 229 -40.75 19.33 6.59
N THR A 230 -39.60 19.54 5.96
CA THR A 230 -39.49 20.19 4.64
C THR A 230 -38.29 19.67 3.87
#